data_AF-A0A381ZHW1-F1
#
_entry.id   AF-A0A381ZHW1-F1
#
_cell.length_a   1.000
_cell.length_b   1.000
_cell.length_c   1.000
_cell.angle_alpha   90.00
_cell.angle_beta   90.00
_cell.angle_gamma   90.00
#
_symmetry.space_group_name_H-M   'P 1'
#
loop_
_entity.id
_entity.type
_entity.pdbx_description
1 polymer ?
#
loop_
_entity_poly.entity_id
_entity_poly.type
_entity_poly.pdbx_seq_one_letter_code
_entity_poly.pdbx_strand_id
1 'polypeptide(L)'
;MIRFLQDFSKGEETDMKERPAYVPLPQYVRYCVDDLKAFFFESRMAQRPQDSEPELQTWFWGDTAGGQLVAAIAKYMVDTGDEAMARVSNGIAR
;
A
#
# COMPACT_ATOMS: atom_id res chain seq x y z
N MET A 1 -3.99 8.94 -6.96
CA MET A 1 -3.39 7.84 -6.17
C MET A 1 -4.36 7.22 -5.17
N ILE A 2 -4.83 7.91 -4.11
CA ILE A 2 -5.66 7.25 -3.06
C ILE A 2 -6.93 6.59 -3.62
N ARG A 3 -7.70 7.27 -4.48
CA ARG A 3 -8.89 6.69 -5.13
C ARG A 3 -8.54 5.45 -5.95
N PHE A 4 -7.52 5.55 -6.79
CA PHE A 4 -6.98 4.40 -7.54
C PHE A 4 -6.66 3.20 -6.64
N LEU A 5 -5.97 3.42 -5.52
CA LEU A 5 -5.65 2.35 -4.56
C LEU A 5 -6.91 1.76 -3.89
N GLN A 6 -7.91 2.59 -3.58
CA GLN A 6 -9.19 2.15 -3.05
C GLN A 6 -9.98 1.30 -4.06
N ASP A 7 -10.03 1.75 -5.31
CA ASP A 7 -10.76 1.07 -6.38
C ASP A 7 -10.08 -0.27 -6.72
N PHE A 8 -8.73 -0.28 -6.77
CA PHE A 8 -7.94 -1.50 -6.92
C PHE A 8 -8.21 -2.50 -5.78
N SER A 9 -8.28 -2.05 -4.53
CA SER A 9 -8.55 -2.93 -3.37
C SER A 9 -9.92 -3.62 -3.40
N LYS A 10 -10.85 -3.14 -4.23
CA LYS A 10 -12.18 -3.72 -4.43
C LYS A 10 -12.27 -4.59 -5.68
N GLY A 11 -11.19 -4.70 -6.45
CA GLY A 11 -11.17 -5.40 -7.74
C GLY A 11 -11.91 -4.68 -8.86
N GLU A 12 -12.07 -3.36 -8.76
CA GLU A 12 -12.57 -2.57 -9.89
C GLU A 12 -11.51 -2.52 -11.00
N GLU A 13 -11.94 -2.57 -12.28
CA GLU A 13 -11.04 -2.31 -13.40
C GLU A 13 -10.60 -0.84 -13.37
N THR A 14 -9.43 -0.60 -12.78
CA THR A 14 -8.86 0.73 -12.59
C THR A 14 -7.40 0.76 -13.01
N ASP A 15 -6.98 1.90 -13.55
CA ASP A 15 -5.61 2.15 -13.95
C ASP A 15 -5.30 3.66 -13.87
N MET A 16 -4.01 3.99 -13.78
CA MET A 16 -3.53 5.36 -13.79
C MET A 16 -2.92 5.72 -15.13
N LYS A 17 -3.25 6.90 -15.66
CA LYS A 17 -2.63 7.42 -16.89
C LYS A 17 -1.12 7.57 -16.76
N GLU A 18 -0.66 7.77 -15.53
CA GLU A 18 0.73 7.96 -15.15
C GLU A 18 1.50 6.63 -15.06
N ARG A 19 0.84 5.47 -15.12
CA ARG A 19 1.53 4.17 -15.12
C ARG A 19 2.23 3.96 -16.47
N PRO A 20 3.55 3.74 -16.51
CA PRO A 20 4.22 3.39 -17.75
C PRO A 20 3.70 2.04 -18.28
N ALA A 21 3.45 1.94 -19.59
CA ALA A 21 2.84 0.76 -20.21
C ALA A 21 3.63 -0.54 -19.96
N TYR A 22 4.96 -0.45 -19.78
CA TYR A 22 5.84 -1.58 -19.51
C TYR A 22 5.87 -2.03 -18.04
N VAL A 23 5.24 -1.29 -17.11
CA VAL A 23 5.15 -1.65 -15.70
C VAL A 23 3.82 -2.35 -15.45
N PRO A 24 3.79 -3.63 -15.04
CA PRO A 24 2.54 -4.31 -14.73
C PRO A 24 1.73 -3.58 -13.65
N LEU A 25 0.40 -3.58 -13.77
CA LEU A 25 -0.49 -2.89 -12.82
C LEU A 25 -0.22 -3.26 -11.34
N PRO A 26 -0.08 -4.54 -10.95
CA PRO A 26 0.23 -4.90 -9.57
C PRO A 26 1.54 -4.28 -9.06
N GLN A 27 2.56 -4.22 -9.93
CA GLN A 27 3.86 -3.63 -9.58
C GLN A 27 3.75 -2.11 -9.39
N TYR A 28 2.94 -1.44 -10.22
CA TYR A 28 2.69 -0.02 -10.06
C TYR A 28 1.91 0.30 -8.77
N VAL A 29 0.91 -0.52 -8.43
CA VAL A 29 0.20 -0.43 -7.15
C VAL A 29 1.17 -0.56 -5.98
N ARG A 30 2.13 -1.48 -6.05
CA ARG A 30 3.17 -1.63 -5.03
C ARG A 30 3.99 -0.36 -4.84
N TYR A 31 4.43 0.29 -5.91
CA TYR A 31 5.15 1.55 -5.81
C TYR A 31 4.32 2.63 -5.12
N CYS A 32 3.04 2.77 -5.50
CA CYS A 32 2.15 3.72 -4.84
C CYS A 32 1.93 3.41 -3.36
N VAL A 33 1.92 2.13 -2.96
CA VAL A 33 1.84 1.74 -1.55
C VAL A 33 3.14 2.05 -0.81
N ASP A 34 4.29 1.84 -1.42
CA ASP A 34 5.58 2.18 -0.83
C ASP A 34 5.70 3.71 -0.62
N ASP A 35 5.28 4.52 -1.58
CA ASP A 35 5.19 5.98 -1.45
C ASP A 35 4.22 6.40 -0.34
N LEU A 36 3.06 5.74 -0.25
CA LEU A 36 2.07 6.01 0.81
C LEU A 36 2.65 5.70 2.20
N LYS A 37 3.29 4.55 2.37
CA LYS A 37 3.97 4.18 3.62
C LYS A 37 5.04 5.21 3.98
N ALA A 38 5.90 5.56 3.02
CA ALA A 38 6.96 6.55 3.22
C ALA A 38 6.38 7.88 3.72
N PHE A 39 5.34 8.40 3.05
CA PHE A 39 4.68 9.63 3.48
C PHE A 39 4.17 9.58 4.92
N PHE A 40 3.49 8.50 5.32
CA PHE A 40 2.97 8.35 6.68
C PHE A 40 4.09 8.27 7.72
N PHE A 41 5.10 7.42 7.48
CA PHE A 41 6.20 7.24 8.42
C PHE A 41 7.05 8.52 8.55
N GLU A 42 7.42 9.15 7.45
CA GLU A 42 8.20 10.40 7.46
C GLU A 42 7.44 11.54 8.14
N SER A 43 6.15 11.68 7.85
CA SER A 43 5.29 12.67 8.51
C SER A 43 5.20 12.44 10.01
N ARG A 44 5.13 11.18 10.45
CA ARG A 44 5.08 10.82 11.87
C ARG A 44 6.40 11.07 12.57
N MET A 45 7.52 10.68 11.96
CA MET A 45 8.87 10.95 12.49
C MET A 45 9.13 12.45 12.60
N ALA A 46 8.67 13.25 11.63
CA ALA A 46 8.79 14.71 11.70
C ALA A 46 7.97 15.33 12.85
N GLN A 47 6.76 14.81 13.11
CA GLN A 47 5.88 15.31 14.17
C GLN A 47 6.27 14.78 15.57
N ARG A 48 6.83 13.58 15.64
CA ARG A 48 7.17 12.87 16.88
C ARG A 48 8.54 12.19 16.73
N PRO A 49 9.63 12.98 16.72
CA PRO A 49 10.99 12.46 16.49
C PRO A 49 11.48 11.48 17.57
N GLN A 50 10.78 11.40 18.70
CA GLN A 50 11.07 10.48 19.80
C GLN A 50 10.34 9.13 19.72
N ASP A 51 9.34 8.98 18.83
CA ASP A 51 8.65 7.70 18.65
C ASP A 51 9.67 6.66 18.13
N SER A 52 9.71 5.50 18.78
CA SER A 52 10.56 4.37 18.36
C SER A 52 9.99 3.65 17.13
N GLU A 53 10.83 2.86 16.43
CA GLU A 53 10.39 2.08 15.27
C GLU A 53 9.17 1.16 15.57
N PRO A 54 9.12 0.42 16.70
CA PRO A 54 7.92 -0.36 17.04
C PRO A 54 6.66 0.49 17.27
N GLU A 55 6.81 1.69 17.83
CA GLU A 55 5.69 2.63 18.04
C GLU A 55 5.18 3.16 16.70
N LEU A 56 6.08 3.51 15.77
CA LEU A 56 5.74 3.92 14.41
C LEU A 56 4.97 2.81 13.68
N GLN A 57 5.43 1.56 13.77
CA GLN A 57 4.76 0.41 13.15
C GLN A 57 3.38 0.17 13.75
N THR A 58 3.27 0.16 15.09
CA THR A 58 1.99 0.01 15.80
C THR A 58 0.99 1.07 15.35
N TRP A 59 1.43 2.32 15.31
CA TRP A 59 0.60 3.43 14.88
C TRP A 59 0.15 3.28 13.42
N PHE A 60 1.06 3.02 12.49
CA PHE A 60 0.70 2.94 11.07
C PHE A 60 -0.32 1.82 10.82
N TRP A 61 -0.05 0.61 11.33
CA TRP A 61 -0.89 -0.57 11.07
C TRP A 61 -2.17 -0.61 11.92
N GLY A 62 -2.18 0.00 13.11
CA GLY A 62 -3.33 -0.02 14.01
C GLY A 62 -4.27 1.18 13.87
N ASP A 63 -3.71 2.37 13.64
CA ASP A 63 -4.43 3.63 13.92
C ASP A 63 -4.70 4.47 12.66
N THR A 64 -4.21 4.05 11.49
CA THR A 64 -4.35 4.84 10.26
C THR A 64 -5.26 4.19 9.23
N ALA A 65 -6.08 5.02 8.57
CA ALA A 65 -6.81 4.61 7.38
C ALA A 65 -5.87 4.18 6.24
N GLY A 66 -4.64 4.70 6.22
CA GLY A 66 -3.59 4.29 5.28
C GLY A 66 -3.19 2.82 5.49
N GLY A 67 -2.90 2.42 6.72
CA GLY A 67 -2.60 1.03 7.09
C GLY A 67 -3.74 0.07 6.75
N GLN A 68 -4.99 0.47 7.03
CA GLN A 68 -6.18 -0.32 6.66
C GLN A 68 -6.31 -0.50 5.14
N LEU A 69 -6.07 0.56 4.36
CA LEU A 69 -6.09 0.47 2.89
C LEU A 69 -4.98 -0.45 2.37
N VAL A 70 -3.77 -0.35 2.91
CA VAL A 70 -2.65 -1.23 2.52
C VAL A 70 -2.95 -2.70 2.82
N ALA A 71 -3.55 -3.00 3.99
CA ALA A 71 -3.99 -4.35 4.32
C ALA A 71 -5.06 -4.87 3.36
N ALA A 72 -6.03 -4.03 2.97
CA ALA A 72 -7.08 -4.40 2.01
C ALA A 72 -6.49 -4.71 0.61
N ILE A 73 -5.51 -3.94 0.15
CA ILE A 73 -4.81 -4.18 -1.12
C ILE A 73 -4.07 -5.51 -1.08
N ALA A 74 -3.29 -5.77 -0.02
CA ALA A 74 -2.55 -7.01 0.12
C ALA A 74 -3.49 -8.23 0.15
N LYS A 75 -4.61 -8.11 0.89
CA LYS A 75 -5.66 -9.14 0.92
C LYS A 75 -6.23 -9.39 -0.47
N TYR A 76 -6.63 -8.34 -1.19
CA TYR A 76 -7.17 -8.48 -2.55
C TYR A 76 -6.18 -9.20 -3.48
N MET A 77 -4.90 -8.80 -3.49
CA MET A 77 -3.87 -9.41 -4.33
C MET A 77 -3.66 -10.91 -4.05
N VAL A 78 -3.88 -11.36 -2.82
CA VAL A 78 -3.81 -12.78 -2.44
C VAL A 78 -5.09 -13.51 -2.84
N ASP A 79 -6.24 -12.89 -2.62
CA ASP A 79 -7.56 -13.48 -2.86
C ASP A 79 -7.88 -13.68 -4.36
N THR A 80 -7.13 -13.04 -5.29
CA THR A 80 -7.32 -13.24 -6.74
C THR A 80 -6.94 -14.64 -7.22
N GLY A 81 -6.09 -15.36 -6.48
CA GLY A 81 -5.53 -16.65 -6.90
C GLY A 81 -4.46 -16.55 -8.00
N ASP A 82 -4.09 -15.34 -8.44
CA ASP A 82 -2.99 -15.12 -9.37
C ASP A 82 -1.65 -15.14 -8.61
N GLU A 83 -0.80 -16.12 -8.90
CA GLU A 83 0.52 -16.25 -8.27
C GLU A 83 1.41 -15.02 -8.47
N ALA A 84 1.31 -14.33 -9.60
CA ALA A 84 2.09 -13.13 -9.86
C ALA A 84 1.63 -11.98 -8.94
N MET A 85 0.32 -11.82 -8.73
CA MET A 85 -0.22 -10.85 -7.78
C MET A 85 0.15 -11.21 -6.33
N ALA A 86 0.02 -12.48 -5.95
CA ALA A 86 0.41 -12.97 -4.64
C ALA A 86 1.91 -12.77 -4.38
N ARG A 87 2.78 -12.94 -5.39
CA ARG A 87 4.21 -12.64 -5.25
C ARG A 87 4.46 -11.15 -5.00
N VAL A 88 3.73 -10.27 -5.69
CA VAL A 88 3.85 -8.82 -5.54
C VAL A 88 3.32 -8.34 -4.18
N SER A 89 2.35 -9.03 -3.59
CA SER A 89 1.80 -8.65 -2.28
C SER A 89 2.77 -8.88 -1.11
N ASN A 90 3.78 -9.75 -1.28
CA ASN A 90 4.75 -10.05 -0.23
C ASN A 90 5.51 -8.79 0.24
N GLY A 91 5.27 -8.37 1.48
CA GLY A 91 5.88 -7.17 2.06
C GLY A 91 5.14 -5.85 1.74
N ILE A 92 3.97 -5.91 1.10
CA ILE A 92 3.06 -4.75 1.00
C ILE A 92 2.45 -4.46 2.38
N ALA A 93 1.89 -5.48 3.03
CA ALA A 93 1.35 -5.45 4.38
C ALA A 93 2.12 -6.37 5.34
N ARG A 94 1.98 -6.14 6.64
CA ARG A 94 2.62 -6.93 7.70
C ARG A 94 1.85 -8.21 8.02
#